data_AF-A0AB34JR92-F1
#
_entry.id   AF-A0AB34JR92-F1
#
_cell.length_a   1.000
_cell.length_b   1.000
_cell.length_c   1.000
_cell.angle_alpha   90.00
_cell.angle_beta   90.00
_cell.angle_gamma   90.00
#
_symmetry.space_group_name_H-M   'P 1'
#
loop_
_entity.id
_entity.type
_entity.pdbx_description
1 polymer ?
#
loop_
_entity_poly.entity_id
_entity_poly.type
_entity_poly.pdbx_seq_one_letter_code
_entity_poly.pdbx_strand_id
1 'polypeptide(L)'
;MLDTLPDELLDQLLSHLGPSWSDHAPYAATCRACCSSVLRRRALTLSLTLSHPTAPTLRAVVRCCPQLHTLTLRRTPRPAAAALLARGCASLHTLLLDEECEPDGLLLALAAAPRRLLALRLAGCRALSDAALLAVARAGSLTSLDLHGCATPTDAALAAVAAASPRLTSLDLAFCPRVGGAALRALAAHCPRLVHLDAAAAGAPRGVLDDACVALLATGCPRLAFVGLGGAPLLSTDGVAALLRHRRPELRHVDLRGCPRLTDQVARLLAAGAPALEELHLNDCPQLTDAAAPFLTRLPCLAWLDLSGCVKLTDETVRAVASGCVSLRRLRLNRCAKMHTSVLAVAAREHPQLWISKDRWEFGRSRGKWSAQADGAVGSCSPQSSGGDQLNANGMMGSPTSVMTPLMVEHPSRWADLSL
;
A
#
# COMPACT_ATOMS: atom_id res chain seq x y z
N MET A 1 11.71 -5.88 -37.87
CA MET A 1 11.85 -4.85 -36.80
C MET A 1 11.11 -5.23 -35.53
N LEU A 2 9.87 -5.75 -35.65
CA LEU A 2 9.21 -6.49 -34.55
C LEU A 2 9.80 -7.91 -34.38
N ASP A 3 10.48 -8.46 -35.39
CA ASP A 3 11.09 -9.81 -35.36
C ASP A 3 12.24 -9.96 -34.35
N THR A 4 12.72 -8.84 -33.79
CA THR A 4 13.74 -8.82 -32.74
C THR A 4 13.16 -8.63 -31.35
N LEU A 5 11.83 -8.45 -31.23
CA LEU A 5 11.15 -8.37 -29.94
C LEU A 5 10.86 -9.79 -29.45
N PRO A 6 11.10 -10.09 -28.17
CA PRO A 6 10.58 -11.29 -27.53
C PRO A 6 9.07 -11.39 -27.70
N ASP A 7 8.56 -12.61 -27.84
CA ASP A 7 7.11 -12.87 -28.00
C ASP A 7 6.28 -12.24 -26.87
N GLU A 8 6.81 -12.26 -25.63
CA GLU A 8 6.21 -11.60 -24.46
C GLU A 8 5.94 -10.10 -24.68
N LEU A 9 6.87 -9.41 -25.35
CA LEU A 9 6.72 -7.98 -25.67
C LEU A 9 5.78 -7.76 -26.84
N LEU A 10 5.78 -8.67 -27.81
CA LEU A 10 4.88 -8.60 -28.95
C LEU A 10 3.43 -8.75 -28.49
N ASP A 11 3.14 -9.71 -27.61
CA ASP A 11 1.80 -9.94 -27.06
C ASP A 11 1.31 -8.74 -26.23
N GLN A 12 2.19 -8.13 -25.42
CA GLN A 12 1.86 -6.90 -24.70
C GLN A 12 1.55 -5.74 -25.65
N LEU A 13 2.33 -5.58 -26.73
CA LEU A 13 2.09 -4.53 -27.71
C LEU A 13 0.81 -4.75 -28.52
N LEU A 14 0.50 -6.00 -28.87
CA LEU A 14 -0.73 -6.36 -29.58
C LEU A 14 -1.97 -6.15 -28.71
N SER A 15 -1.92 -6.50 -27.41
CA SER A 15 -3.03 -6.27 -26.49
C SER A 15 -3.38 -4.78 -26.32
N HIS A 16 -2.39 -3.89 -26.36
CA HIS A 16 -2.60 -2.42 -26.38
C HIS A 16 -3.25 -1.89 -27.67
N LEU A 17 -3.18 -2.63 -28.77
CA LEU A 17 -3.79 -2.25 -30.05
C LEU A 17 -5.26 -2.70 -30.18
N GLY A 18 -5.72 -3.58 -29.28
CA GLY A 18 -7.11 -4.06 -29.17
C GLY A 18 -7.34 -5.48 -29.72
N PRO A 19 -8.53 -6.07 -29.49
CA PRO A 19 -8.82 -7.49 -29.74
C PRO A 19 -8.70 -7.91 -31.20
N SER A 20 -8.91 -6.98 -32.15
CA SER A 20 -8.70 -7.24 -33.59
C SER A 20 -7.25 -7.56 -33.97
N TRP A 21 -6.29 -7.26 -33.09
CA TRP A 21 -4.87 -7.57 -33.26
C TRP A 21 -4.43 -8.80 -32.46
N SER A 22 -5.17 -9.19 -31.40
CA SER A 22 -4.87 -10.38 -30.59
C SER A 22 -5.48 -11.67 -31.14
N ASP A 23 -6.68 -11.60 -31.73
CA ASP A 23 -7.42 -12.79 -32.21
C ASP A 23 -6.94 -13.29 -33.57
N HIS A 24 -6.03 -12.56 -34.21
CA HIS A 24 -5.53 -12.80 -35.54
C HIS A 24 -4.04 -13.13 -35.52
N ALA A 25 -3.66 -14.16 -34.75
CA ALA A 25 -2.30 -14.72 -34.74
C ALA A 25 -1.69 -14.96 -36.14
N PRO A 26 -2.45 -15.35 -37.20
CA PRO A 26 -1.89 -15.50 -38.55
C PRO A 26 -1.67 -14.16 -39.29
N TYR A 27 -2.38 -13.09 -38.93
CA TYR A 27 -2.34 -11.78 -39.61
C TYR A 27 -1.38 -10.78 -38.93
N ALA A 28 -1.09 -10.96 -37.64
CA ALA A 28 -0.04 -10.23 -36.92
C ALA A 28 1.36 -10.46 -37.54
N ALA A 29 1.57 -11.63 -38.17
CA ALA A 29 2.76 -11.92 -38.96
C ALA A 29 2.85 -11.09 -40.25
N THR A 30 1.71 -10.66 -40.82
CA THR A 30 1.59 -10.20 -42.22
C THR A 30 1.59 -8.69 -42.40
N CYS A 31 1.41 -7.87 -41.36
CA CYS A 31 1.78 -6.44 -41.45
C CYS A 31 2.51 -5.89 -40.22
N ARG A 32 3.66 -6.50 -39.90
CA ARG A 32 4.61 -5.99 -38.90
C ARG A 32 5.05 -4.54 -39.17
N ALA A 33 5.12 -4.13 -40.44
CA ALA A 33 5.36 -2.73 -40.82
C ALA A 33 4.20 -1.80 -40.41
N CYS A 34 2.95 -2.27 -40.53
CA CYS A 34 1.77 -1.54 -40.07
C CYS A 34 1.77 -1.40 -38.55
N CYS A 35 2.02 -2.49 -37.79
CA CYS A 35 2.11 -2.44 -36.32
C CYS A 35 3.17 -1.43 -35.84
N SER A 36 4.38 -1.47 -36.42
CA SER A 36 5.46 -0.54 -36.05
C SER A 36 5.11 0.90 -36.41
N SER A 37 4.43 1.14 -37.52
CA SER A 37 3.94 2.49 -37.90
C SER A 37 2.85 2.99 -36.95
N VAL A 38 1.91 2.13 -36.53
CA VAL A 38 0.84 2.47 -35.59
C VAL A 38 1.40 2.79 -34.21
N LEU A 39 2.32 1.98 -33.68
CA LEU A 39 2.97 2.21 -32.38
C LEU A 39 3.81 3.49 -32.36
N ARG A 40 4.35 3.91 -33.50
CA ARG A 40 5.10 5.17 -33.64
C ARG A 40 4.21 6.40 -33.75
N ARG A 41 3.03 6.26 -34.38
CA ARG A 41 2.13 7.38 -34.72
C ARG A 41 1.04 7.61 -33.67
N ARG A 42 0.58 6.57 -32.98
CA ARG A 42 -0.42 6.72 -31.92
C ARG A 42 0.26 7.12 -30.62
N ALA A 43 -0.16 8.26 -30.07
CA ALA A 43 0.13 8.66 -28.70
C ALA A 43 -0.71 7.82 -27.71
N LEU A 44 -0.52 6.50 -27.75
CA LEU A 44 -1.11 5.62 -26.74
C LEU A 44 -0.22 5.67 -25.51
N THR A 45 -0.85 5.78 -24.34
CA THR A 45 -0.18 5.61 -23.04
C THR A 45 0.30 4.17 -22.93
N LEU A 46 1.46 3.90 -23.51
CA LEU A 46 1.97 2.55 -23.64
C LEU A 46 2.61 2.15 -22.30
N SER A 47 2.18 1.02 -21.76
CA SER A 47 2.69 0.41 -20.52
C SER A 47 3.23 -0.97 -20.84
N LEU A 48 4.53 -1.19 -20.61
CA LEU A 48 5.19 -2.47 -20.87
C LEU A 48 5.78 -3.04 -19.59
N THR A 49 5.75 -4.36 -19.49
CA THR A 49 6.39 -5.12 -18.42
C THR A 49 7.51 -5.96 -19.01
N LEU A 50 8.74 -5.71 -18.54
CA LEU A 50 9.93 -6.41 -18.99
C LEU A 50 10.46 -7.35 -17.91
N SER A 51 10.33 -8.65 -18.15
CA SER A 51 10.88 -9.70 -17.29
C SER A 51 12.42 -9.75 -17.36
N HIS A 52 12.99 -9.56 -18.56
CA HIS A 52 14.44 -9.57 -18.79
C HIS A 52 14.90 -8.39 -19.68
N PRO A 53 15.22 -7.22 -19.09
CA PRO A 53 15.62 -6.05 -19.85
C PRO A 53 17.11 -6.12 -20.24
N THR A 54 17.38 -6.83 -21.34
CA THR A 54 18.70 -6.87 -21.97
C THR A 54 18.90 -5.66 -22.90
N ALA A 55 20.15 -5.36 -23.26
CA ALA A 55 20.45 -4.31 -24.23
C ALA A 55 19.67 -4.45 -25.56
N PRO A 56 19.57 -5.64 -26.20
CA PRO A 56 18.78 -5.78 -27.44
C PRO A 56 17.28 -5.55 -27.21
N THR A 57 16.69 -6.03 -26.11
CA THR A 57 15.26 -5.81 -25.85
C THR A 57 14.97 -4.33 -25.61
N LEU A 58 15.81 -3.63 -24.85
CA LEU A 58 15.67 -2.19 -24.63
C LEU A 58 15.89 -1.37 -25.91
N ARG A 59 16.83 -1.75 -26.78
CA ARG A 59 16.97 -1.12 -28.12
C ARG A 59 15.71 -1.30 -28.96
N ALA A 60 15.10 -2.48 -28.91
CA ALA A 60 13.88 -2.75 -29.66
C ALA A 60 12.70 -1.92 -29.12
N VAL A 61 12.54 -1.83 -27.79
CA VAL A 61 11.53 -0.97 -27.14
C VAL A 61 11.71 0.49 -27.55
N VAL A 62 12.92 1.05 -27.44
CA VAL A 62 13.22 2.43 -27.84
C VAL A 62 12.89 2.70 -29.31
N ARG A 63 13.18 1.74 -30.20
CA ARG A 63 12.94 1.89 -31.65
C ARG A 63 11.47 1.74 -32.05
N CYS A 64 10.71 0.95 -31.32
CA CYS A 64 9.31 0.64 -31.64
C CYS A 64 8.33 1.54 -30.88
N CYS A 65 8.70 2.01 -29.69
CA CYS A 65 7.82 2.71 -28.76
C CYS A 65 8.44 4.04 -28.27
N PRO A 66 8.67 5.04 -29.14
CA PRO A 66 9.26 6.32 -28.73
C PRO A 66 8.35 7.13 -27.79
N GLN A 67 7.04 6.88 -27.81
CA GLN A 67 6.00 7.50 -26.97
C GLN A 67 5.65 6.66 -25.73
N LEU A 68 6.57 5.80 -25.25
CA LEU A 68 6.35 4.99 -24.04
C LEU A 68 6.17 5.91 -22.81
N HIS A 69 5.05 5.76 -22.09
CA HIS A 69 4.74 6.60 -20.92
C HIS A 69 5.05 5.91 -19.60
N THR A 70 4.74 4.61 -19.52
CA THR A 70 4.93 3.78 -18.34
C THR A 70 5.81 2.57 -18.69
N LEU A 71 6.77 2.28 -17.83
CA LEU A 71 7.61 1.09 -17.96
C LEU A 71 7.71 0.38 -16.62
N THR A 72 7.38 -0.90 -16.63
CA THR A 72 7.56 -1.82 -15.51
C THR A 72 8.74 -2.73 -15.80
N LEU A 73 9.71 -2.78 -14.91
CA LEU A 73 10.89 -3.66 -15.03
C LEU A 73 10.89 -4.64 -13.87
N ARG A 74 10.85 -5.94 -14.17
CA ARG A 74 10.94 -6.98 -13.14
C ARG A 74 12.36 -7.21 -12.65
N ARG A 75 13.35 -6.73 -13.42
CA ARG A 75 14.78 -6.83 -13.13
C ARG A 75 15.47 -5.55 -13.57
N THR A 76 16.58 -5.21 -12.94
CA THR A 76 17.33 -4.02 -13.35
C THR A 76 18.23 -4.32 -14.55
N PRO A 77 18.14 -3.49 -15.61
CA PRO A 77 19.06 -3.60 -16.73
C PRO A 77 20.46 -3.17 -16.30
N ARG A 78 21.49 -3.69 -16.98
CA ARG A 78 22.85 -3.17 -16.85
C ARG A 78 22.86 -1.66 -17.14
N PRO A 79 23.72 -0.85 -16.49
CA PRO A 79 23.74 0.61 -16.66
C PRO A 79 23.85 1.08 -18.12
N ALA A 80 24.65 0.41 -18.94
CA ALA A 80 24.76 0.72 -20.36
C ALA A 80 23.45 0.52 -21.13
N ALA A 81 22.63 -0.46 -20.73
CA ALA A 81 21.32 -0.73 -21.31
C ALA A 81 20.25 0.24 -20.76
N ALA A 82 20.34 0.61 -19.48
CA ALA A 82 19.53 1.67 -18.87
C ALA A 82 19.70 3.02 -19.58
N ALA A 83 20.92 3.39 -19.96
CA ALA A 83 21.21 4.60 -20.71
C ALA A 83 20.50 4.66 -22.07
N LEU A 84 20.17 3.51 -22.67
CA LEU A 84 19.39 3.46 -23.92
C LEU A 84 17.95 3.91 -23.68
N LEU A 85 17.31 3.45 -22.61
CA LEU A 85 15.97 3.91 -22.20
C LEU A 85 15.98 5.42 -21.93
N ALA A 86 17.00 5.89 -21.20
CA ALA A 86 17.19 7.30 -20.88
C ALA A 86 17.37 8.18 -22.13
N ARG A 87 17.94 7.67 -23.22
CA ARG A 87 18.12 8.44 -24.46
C ARG A 87 16.96 8.29 -25.46
N GLY A 88 16.20 7.20 -25.35
CA GLY A 88 15.27 6.77 -26.41
C GLY A 88 13.80 7.14 -26.22
N CYS A 89 13.26 6.98 -25.01
CA CYS A 89 11.81 7.07 -24.79
C CYS A 89 11.39 8.44 -24.22
N ALA A 90 11.51 9.56 -24.95
CA ALA A 90 11.40 10.92 -24.38
C ALA A 90 10.13 11.19 -23.52
N SER A 91 9.04 10.46 -23.79
CA SER A 91 7.75 10.58 -23.08
C SER A 91 7.61 9.66 -21.86
N LEU A 92 8.69 9.01 -21.38
CA LEU A 92 8.63 8.15 -20.20
C LEU A 92 8.56 8.99 -18.92
N HIS A 93 7.43 8.95 -18.23
CA HIS A 93 7.18 9.69 -17.00
C HIS A 93 6.96 8.78 -15.78
N THR A 94 6.57 7.52 -16.01
CA THR A 94 6.31 6.53 -14.94
C THR A 94 7.25 5.33 -15.07
N LEU A 95 7.97 5.02 -13.99
CA LEU A 95 8.83 3.85 -13.90
C LEU A 95 8.48 3.02 -12.66
N LEU A 96 8.22 1.74 -12.86
CA LEU A 96 7.90 0.78 -11.80
C LEU A 96 8.98 -0.30 -11.79
N LEU A 97 9.60 -0.56 -10.64
CA LEU A 97 10.55 -1.64 -10.44
C LEU A 97 9.95 -2.68 -9.49
N ASP A 98 10.10 -3.97 -9.80
CA ASP A 98 9.71 -5.05 -8.89
C ASP A 98 10.68 -5.15 -7.70
N GLU A 99 10.23 -5.82 -6.65
CA GLU A 99 11.00 -6.16 -5.46
C GLU A 99 12.26 -6.95 -5.87
N GLU A 100 13.40 -6.72 -5.20
CA GLU A 100 14.73 -7.30 -5.49
C GLU A 100 15.57 -6.63 -6.60
N CYS A 101 15.09 -5.55 -7.19
CA CYS A 101 15.87 -4.75 -8.15
C CYS A 101 17.06 -4.01 -7.50
N GLU A 102 18.17 -3.84 -8.25
CA GLU A 102 19.28 -2.91 -7.91
C GLU A 102 19.12 -1.59 -8.68
N PRO A 103 18.37 -0.61 -8.15
CA PRO A 103 17.87 0.52 -8.94
C PRO A 103 18.94 1.57 -9.22
N ASP A 104 19.99 1.67 -8.41
CA ASP A 104 20.93 2.79 -8.42
C ASP A 104 21.54 3.09 -9.79
N GLY A 105 22.08 2.08 -10.46
CA GLY A 105 22.68 2.26 -11.78
C GLY A 105 21.67 2.74 -12.84
N LEU A 106 20.42 2.28 -12.75
CA LEU A 106 19.33 2.71 -13.61
C LEU A 106 18.91 4.15 -13.29
N LEU A 107 18.70 4.45 -12.00
CA LEU A 107 18.27 5.77 -11.53
C LEU A 107 19.31 6.85 -11.84
N LEU A 108 20.60 6.56 -11.65
CA LEU A 108 21.70 7.46 -12.03
C LEU A 108 21.74 7.71 -13.54
N ALA A 109 21.57 6.66 -14.35
CA ALA A 109 21.52 6.79 -15.81
C ALA A 109 20.30 7.60 -16.28
N LEU A 110 19.14 7.44 -15.62
CA LEU A 110 17.93 8.20 -15.90
C LEU A 110 18.07 9.67 -15.46
N ALA A 111 18.70 9.91 -14.31
CA ALA A 111 18.94 11.25 -13.77
C ALA A 111 19.91 12.08 -14.64
N ALA A 112 20.82 11.41 -15.37
CA ALA A 112 21.73 12.08 -16.30
C ALA A 112 21.03 12.58 -17.58
N ALA A 113 19.80 12.16 -17.86
CA ALA A 113 19.02 12.62 -19.01
C ALA A 113 18.07 13.77 -18.59
N PRO A 114 17.82 14.77 -19.45
CA PRO A 114 16.94 15.91 -19.15
C PRO A 114 15.46 15.50 -19.21
N ARG A 115 15.03 14.67 -18.27
CA ARG A 115 13.69 14.07 -18.23
C ARG A 115 12.94 14.47 -16.99
N ARG A 116 11.62 14.54 -17.13
CA ARG A 116 10.70 14.73 -16.00
C ARG A 116 10.07 13.40 -15.65
N LEU A 117 10.76 12.57 -14.88
CA LEU A 117 10.06 11.49 -14.18
C LEU A 117 9.04 12.14 -13.23
N LEU A 118 7.79 11.67 -13.31
CA LEU A 118 6.68 12.12 -12.49
C LEU A 118 6.33 11.07 -11.43
N ALA A 119 6.34 9.79 -11.81
CA ALA A 119 6.00 8.70 -10.91
C ALA A 119 7.10 7.64 -10.88
N LEU A 120 7.52 7.26 -9.67
CA LEU A 120 8.56 6.26 -9.47
C LEU A 120 8.15 5.30 -8.37
N ARG A 121 8.11 4.00 -8.67
CA ARG A 121 7.85 2.95 -7.69
C ARG A 121 9.07 2.07 -7.53
N LEU A 122 9.61 2.05 -6.32
CA LEU A 122 10.83 1.35 -5.90
C LEU A 122 10.55 0.45 -4.69
N ALA A 123 9.29 0.03 -4.49
CA ALA A 123 8.90 -0.82 -3.37
C ALA A 123 9.85 -2.03 -3.23
N GLY A 124 10.31 -2.29 -2.02
CA GLY A 124 11.19 -3.41 -1.68
C GLY A 124 12.63 -3.32 -2.23
N CYS A 125 13.04 -2.20 -2.84
CA CYS A 125 14.39 -2.04 -3.40
C CYS A 125 15.45 -1.85 -2.29
N ARG A 126 15.96 -2.96 -1.76
CA ARG A 126 16.93 -2.96 -0.64
C ARG A 126 18.29 -2.33 -0.95
N ALA A 127 18.66 -2.27 -2.22
CA ALA A 127 19.94 -1.71 -2.68
C ALA A 127 19.86 -0.20 -3.01
N LEU A 128 18.70 0.45 -2.82
CA LEU A 128 18.47 1.84 -3.18
C LEU A 128 19.29 2.81 -2.31
N SER A 129 20.27 3.52 -2.86
CA SER A 129 21.03 4.49 -2.06
C SER A 129 20.40 5.89 -2.02
N ASP A 130 20.74 6.65 -0.97
CA ASP A 130 20.45 8.08 -0.88
C ASP A 130 21.00 8.87 -2.08
N ALA A 131 22.16 8.46 -2.61
CA ALA A 131 22.79 9.11 -3.76
C ALA A 131 21.95 8.95 -5.03
N ALA A 132 21.39 7.75 -5.25
CA ALA A 132 20.48 7.50 -6.37
C ALA A 132 19.17 8.28 -6.23
N LEU A 133 18.56 8.29 -5.03
CA LEU A 133 17.36 9.10 -4.77
C LEU A 133 17.62 10.60 -4.97
N LEU A 134 18.77 11.09 -4.52
CA LEU A 134 19.16 12.49 -4.68
C LEU A 134 19.39 12.85 -6.15
N ALA A 135 19.96 11.94 -6.95
CA ALA A 135 20.12 12.14 -8.38
C ALA A 135 18.75 12.25 -9.08
N VAL A 136 17.82 11.36 -8.74
CA VAL A 136 16.44 11.41 -9.27
C VAL A 136 15.72 12.68 -8.83
N ALA A 137 15.85 13.07 -7.56
CA ALA A 137 15.27 14.29 -7.02
C ALA A 137 15.75 15.54 -7.79
N ARG A 138 17.05 15.60 -8.14
CA ARG A 138 17.60 16.72 -8.92
C ARG A 138 17.18 16.72 -10.38
N ALA A 139 16.93 15.54 -10.95
CA ALA A 139 16.60 15.40 -12.36
C ALA A 139 15.11 15.67 -12.64
N GLY A 140 14.22 15.44 -11.68
CA GLY A 140 12.76 15.48 -11.88
C GLY A 140 12.00 16.33 -10.88
N SER A 141 10.70 16.54 -11.16
CA SER A 141 9.73 17.07 -10.21
C SER A 141 8.65 16.01 -10.03
N LEU A 142 8.85 15.15 -9.03
CA LEU A 142 7.99 13.99 -8.82
C LEU A 142 6.61 14.41 -8.33
N THR A 143 5.61 13.68 -8.78
CA THR A 143 4.22 13.73 -8.29
C THR A 143 3.90 12.49 -7.45
N SER A 144 4.49 11.33 -7.76
CA SER A 144 4.31 10.10 -6.98
C SER A 144 5.64 9.41 -6.75
N LEU A 145 5.89 8.98 -5.51
CA LEU A 145 7.06 8.21 -5.14
C LEU A 145 6.66 7.10 -4.16
N ASP A 146 6.97 5.86 -4.48
CA ASP A 146 6.75 4.71 -3.61
C ASP A 146 8.11 4.10 -3.24
N LEU A 147 8.44 4.18 -1.95
CA LEU A 147 9.63 3.63 -1.31
C LEU A 147 9.29 2.54 -0.29
N HIS A 148 8.07 1.98 -0.33
CA HIS A 148 7.62 0.97 0.61
C HIS A 148 8.70 -0.09 0.88
N GLY A 149 9.05 -0.35 2.14
CA GLY A 149 10.01 -1.38 2.51
C GLY A 149 11.46 -1.14 2.08
N CYS A 150 11.82 0.06 1.62
CA CYS A 150 13.20 0.41 1.33
C CYS A 150 14.00 0.60 2.63
N ALA A 151 14.99 -0.26 2.86
CA ALA A 151 15.74 -0.28 4.13
C ALA A 151 16.76 0.86 4.28
N THR A 152 17.16 1.46 3.17
CA THR A 152 18.35 2.31 3.05
C THR A 152 18.07 3.82 3.04
N PRO A 153 16.98 4.34 2.42
CA PRO A 153 16.72 5.77 2.35
C PRO A 153 16.66 6.44 3.71
N THR A 154 17.30 7.61 3.84
CA THR A 154 17.31 8.39 5.10
C THR A 154 16.47 9.65 5.05
N ASP A 155 16.23 10.26 6.21
CA ASP A 155 15.61 11.58 6.33
C ASP A 155 16.28 12.66 5.45
N ALA A 156 17.61 12.60 5.27
CA ALA A 156 18.32 13.57 4.45
C ALA A 156 17.99 13.41 2.96
N ALA A 157 17.90 12.17 2.48
CA ALA A 157 17.48 11.90 1.11
C ALA A 157 16.03 12.35 0.88
N LEU A 158 15.12 12.05 1.82
CA LEU A 158 13.73 12.46 1.71
C LEU A 158 13.54 13.98 1.80
N ALA A 159 14.34 14.67 2.61
CA ALA A 159 14.33 16.13 2.64
C ALA A 159 14.75 16.74 1.29
N ALA A 160 15.76 16.15 0.63
CA ALA A 160 16.17 16.58 -0.71
C ALA A 160 15.10 16.29 -1.77
N VAL A 161 14.44 15.12 -1.71
CA VAL A 161 13.29 14.80 -2.57
C VAL A 161 12.16 15.80 -2.37
N ALA A 162 11.80 16.10 -1.11
CA ALA A 162 10.74 17.04 -0.78
C ALA A 162 11.03 18.44 -1.32
N ALA A 163 12.26 18.94 -1.11
CA ALA A 163 12.69 20.25 -1.59
C ALA A 163 12.68 20.37 -3.12
N ALA A 164 13.03 19.29 -3.84
CA ALA A 164 13.06 19.29 -5.30
C ALA A 164 11.68 19.03 -5.95
N SER A 165 10.75 18.41 -5.22
CA SER A 165 9.45 17.95 -5.74
C SER A 165 8.25 18.60 -5.01
N PRO A 166 8.01 19.92 -5.16
CA PRO A 166 6.90 20.61 -4.50
C PRO A 166 5.51 20.22 -5.04
N ARG A 167 5.46 19.44 -6.14
CA ARG A 167 4.24 18.92 -6.75
C ARG A 167 3.90 17.50 -6.28
N LEU A 168 4.63 16.95 -5.32
CA LEU A 168 4.40 15.61 -4.80
C LEU A 168 2.98 15.51 -4.21
N THR A 169 2.20 14.56 -4.74
CA THR A 169 0.82 14.27 -4.34
C THR A 169 0.70 12.93 -3.62
N SER A 170 1.60 11.98 -3.90
CA SER A 170 1.60 10.65 -3.29
C SER A 170 3.01 10.24 -2.88
N LEU A 171 3.13 9.80 -1.63
CA LEU A 171 4.37 9.27 -1.07
C LEU A 171 4.08 8.07 -0.17
N ASP A 172 4.74 6.95 -0.44
CA ASP A 172 4.73 5.76 0.42
C ASP A 172 6.13 5.53 1.01
N LEU A 173 6.21 5.55 2.33
CA LEU A 173 7.40 5.35 3.17
C LEU A 173 7.16 4.22 4.17
N ALA A 174 6.11 3.42 4.00
CA ALA A 174 5.79 2.38 4.96
C ALA A 174 6.95 1.40 5.07
N PHE A 175 7.29 0.98 6.29
CA PHE A 175 8.40 0.08 6.59
C PHE A 175 9.78 0.59 6.14
N CYS A 176 9.99 1.91 6.08
CA CYS A 176 11.32 2.52 5.89
C CYS A 176 11.99 2.82 7.25
N PRO A 177 12.88 1.95 7.77
CA PRO A 177 13.36 2.02 9.16
C PRO A 177 14.27 3.21 9.48
N ARG A 178 14.76 3.91 8.44
CA ARG A 178 15.69 5.04 8.55
C ARG A 178 15.04 6.40 8.24
N VAL A 179 13.73 6.41 8.03
CA VAL A 179 12.93 7.61 7.75
C VAL A 179 12.06 7.92 8.95
N GLY A 180 12.29 9.02 9.65
CA GLY A 180 11.59 9.43 10.85
C GLY A 180 10.95 10.81 10.74
N GLY A 181 10.71 11.45 11.88
CA GLY A 181 10.00 12.73 11.93
C GLY A 181 10.69 13.86 11.16
N ALA A 182 12.02 13.80 10.92
CA ALA A 182 12.70 14.84 10.15
C ALA A 182 12.28 14.83 8.67
N ALA A 183 12.06 13.67 8.04
CA ALA A 183 11.47 13.60 6.70
C ALA A 183 10.07 14.21 6.67
N LEU A 184 9.22 13.89 7.66
CA LEU A 184 7.85 14.44 7.73
C LEU A 184 7.86 15.97 7.87
N ARG A 185 8.82 16.52 8.63
CA ARG A 185 9.00 17.98 8.74
C ARG A 185 9.40 18.61 7.39
N ALA A 186 10.29 17.96 6.63
CA ALA A 186 10.68 18.43 5.31
C ALA A 186 9.51 18.35 4.31
N LEU A 187 8.71 17.27 4.35
CA LEU A 187 7.51 17.13 3.54
C LEU A 187 6.48 18.22 3.86
N ALA A 188 6.24 18.49 5.14
CA ALA A 188 5.38 19.58 5.57
C ALA A 188 5.85 20.95 5.05
N ALA A 189 7.16 21.19 5.02
CA ALA A 189 7.72 22.47 4.58
C ALA A 189 7.67 22.67 3.05
N HIS A 190 7.74 21.59 2.26
CA HIS A 190 7.98 21.70 0.81
C HIS A 190 6.89 21.07 -0.08
N CYS A 191 6.01 20.22 0.45
CA CYS A 191 5.04 19.45 -0.35
C CYS A 191 3.57 19.79 0.02
N PRO A 192 3.06 20.99 -0.28
CA PRO A 192 1.71 21.41 0.10
C PRO A 192 0.58 20.72 -0.68
N ARG A 193 0.92 19.99 -1.74
CA ARG A 193 -0.03 19.25 -2.59
C ARG A 193 -0.17 17.78 -2.21
N LEU A 194 0.44 17.35 -1.10
CA LEU A 194 0.40 15.95 -0.69
C LEU A 194 -1.04 15.55 -0.34
N VAL A 195 -1.51 14.50 -1.02
CA VAL A 195 -2.83 13.89 -0.87
C VAL A 195 -2.72 12.54 -0.19
N HIS A 196 -1.67 11.77 -0.48
CA HIS A 196 -1.44 10.46 0.07
C HIS A 196 -0.06 10.40 0.72
N LEU A 197 -0.03 10.12 2.02
CA LEU A 197 1.20 9.87 2.76
C LEU A 197 1.04 8.59 3.58
N ASP A 198 1.78 7.54 3.24
CA ASP A 198 1.95 6.40 4.14
C ASP A 198 3.33 6.46 4.79
N ALA A 199 3.37 6.54 6.11
CA ALA A 199 4.58 6.46 6.93
C ALA A 199 4.42 5.39 8.03
N ALA A 200 3.57 4.39 7.80
CA ALA A 200 3.36 3.29 8.74
C ALA A 200 4.66 2.50 8.97
N ALA A 201 5.03 2.31 10.24
CA ALA A 201 6.29 1.72 10.67
C ALA A 201 7.54 2.41 10.10
N ALA A 202 7.42 3.64 9.58
CA ALA A 202 8.57 4.44 9.20
C ALA A 202 9.35 4.79 10.46
N GLY A 203 10.67 4.63 10.38
CA GLY A 203 11.58 4.95 11.47
C GLY A 203 11.66 3.87 12.54
N ALA A 204 10.86 2.81 12.54
CA ALA A 204 11.06 1.76 13.52
C ALA A 204 12.40 1.01 13.29
N PRO A 205 13.29 0.84 14.28
CA PRO A 205 13.26 1.37 15.66
C PRO A 205 14.04 2.69 15.88
N ARG A 206 14.68 3.25 14.86
CA ARG A 206 15.64 4.38 14.96
C ARG A 206 15.05 5.79 14.74
N GLY A 207 14.17 5.94 13.76
CA GLY A 207 13.40 7.15 13.47
C GLY A 207 12.15 7.26 14.33
N VAL A 208 12.00 8.43 14.96
CA VAL A 208 10.90 8.71 15.88
C VAL A 208 9.87 9.57 15.15
N LEU A 209 8.65 9.05 15.01
CA LEU A 209 7.47 9.83 14.64
C LEU A 209 6.81 10.34 15.93
N ASP A 210 6.79 11.67 16.10
CA ASP A 210 6.27 12.35 17.28
C ASP A 210 5.09 13.28 16.94
N ASP A 211 4.40 13.78 17.96
CA ASP A 211 3.27 14.70 17.78
C ASP A 211 3.67 16.00 17.07
N ALA A 212 4.93 16.44 17.24
CA ALA A 212 5.42 17.68 16.65
C ALA A 212 5.58 17.59 15.13
N CYS A 213 6.09 16.48 14.59
CA CYS A 213 6.14 16.29 13.14
C CYS A 213 4.75 16.13 12.53
N VAL A 214 3.80 15.49 13.24
CA VAL A 214 2.41 15.37 12.78
C VAL A 214 1.71 16.74 12.80
N ALA A 215 1.96 17.57 13.81
CA ALA A 215 1.43 18.93 13.85
C ALA A 215 1.92 19.79 12.67
N LEU A 216 3.18 19.62 12.26
CA LEU A 216 3.72 20.29 11.08
C LEU A 216 3.11 19.75 9.78
N LEU A 217 2.91 18.43 9.65
CA LEU A 217 2.19 17.86 8.51
C LEU A 217 0.76 18.42 8.40
N ALA A 218 0.09 18.64 9.53
CA ALA A 218 -1.27 19.17 9.56
C ALA A 218 -1.38 20.55 8.88
N THR A 219 -0.40 21.42 9.12
CA THR A 219 -0.34 22.78 8.58
C THR A 219 0.29 22.83 7.18
N GLY A 220 1.32 22.02 6.95
CA GLY A 220 2.08 21.98 5.70
C GLY A 220 1.36 21.27 4.55
N CYS A 221 0.57 20.23 4.84
CA CYS A 221 -0.10 19.40 3.84
C CYS A 221 -1.63 19.44 4.02
N PRO A 222 -2.33 20.52 3.63
CA PRO A 222 -3.77 20.69 3.86
C PRO A 222 -4.68 19.72 3.08
N ARG A 223 -4.16 19.07 2.03
CA ARG A 223 -4.92 18.22 1.07
C ARG A 223 -4.82 16.71 1.30
N LEU A 224 -4.22 16.27 2.41
CA LEU A 224 -4.13 14.83 2.73
C LEU A 224 -5.54 14.24 2.80
N ALA A 225 -5.76 13.26 1.92
CA ALA A 225 -6.90 12.37 1.90
C ALA A 225 -6.57 10.99 2.49
N PHE A 226 -5.30 10.59 2.44
CA PHE A 226 -4.78 9.37 3.05
C PHE A 226 -3.60 9.72 3.96
N VAL A 227 -3.62 9.23 5.19
CA VAL A 227 -2.51 9.36 6.14
C VAL A 227 -2.29 8.04 6.89
N GLY A 228 -1.11 7.45 6.71
CA GLY A 228 -0.63 6.29 7.46
C GLY A 228 0.44 6.71 8.45
N LEU A 229 0.19 6.54 9.74
CA LEU A 229 1.11 6.81 10.85
C LEU A 229 1.18 5.63 11.80
N GLY A 230 0.83 4.43 11.31
CA GLY A 230 0.87 3.21 12.10
C GLY A 230 2.26 2.91 12.65
N GLY A 231 2.36 2.20 13.77
CA GLY A 231 3.62 1.81 14.39
C GLY A 231 4.45 2.97 14.93
N ALA A 232 3.85 4.15 15.14
CA ALA A 232 4.51 5.31 15.74
C ALA A 232 4.44 5.26 17.28
N PRO A 233 5.53 4.90 17.99
CA PRO A 233 5.47 4.64 19.43
C PRO A 233 5.28 5.91 20.28
N LEU A 234 5.66 7.07 19.74
CA LEU A 234 5.53 8.36 20.45
C LEU A 234 4.29 9.15 20.04
N LEU A 235 3.60 8.76 18.96
CA LEU A 235 2.38 9.42 18.53
C LEU A 235 1.28 9.22 19.58
N SER A 236 0.83 10.33 20.14
CA SER A 236 -0.25 10.38 21.11
C SER A 236 -1.52 10.94 20.49
N THR A 237 -2.59 10.95 21.27
CA THR A 237 -3.85 11.56 20.84
C THR A 237 -3.71 13.07 20.59
N ASP A 238 -2.72 13.75 21.17
CA ASP A 238 -2.46 15.17 20.93
C ASP A 238 -1.90 15.43 19.52
N GLY A 239 -1.07 14.53 19.00
CA GLY A 239 -0.61 14.59 17.61
C GLY A 239 -1.77 14.44 16.62
N VAL A 240 -2.69 13.51 16.90
CA VAL A 240 -3.92 13.37 16.09
C VAL A 240 -4.85 14.59 16.25
N ALA A 241 -4.93 15.18 17.44
CA ALA A 241 -5.66 16.42 17.67
C ALA A 241 -5.08 17.58 16.84
N ALA A 242 -3.75 17.67 16.75
CA ALA A 242 -3.08 18.65 15.90
C ALA A 242 -3.38 18.41 14.41
N LEU A 243 -3.35 17.14 13.96
CA LEU A 243 -3.70 16.75 12.59
C LEU A 243 -5.11 17.20 12.18
N LEU A 244 -6.05 17.11 13.12
CA LEU A 244 -7.47 17.38 12.88
C LEU A 244 -7.92 18.78 13.30
N ARG A 245 -7.02 19.62 13.81
CA ARG A 245 -7.32 20.95 14.37
C ARG A 245 -8.11 21.85 13.42
N HIS A 246 -7.79 21.82 12.13
CA HIS A 246 -8.41 22.67 11.12
C HIS A 246 -9.62 22.05 10.40
N ARG A 247 -10.09 20.88 10.85
CA ARG A 247 -10.96 19.95 10.10
C ARG A 247 -10.38 19.57 8.74
N ARG A 248 -10.56 18.30 8.38
CA ARG A 248 -9.96 17.68 7.20
C ARG A 248 -11.05 17.03 6.36
N PRO A 249 -11.81 17.81 5.58
CA PRO A 249 -12.94 17.29 4.80
C PRO A 249 -12.52 16.34 3.69
N GLU A 250 -11.26 16.40 3.25
CA GLU A 250 -10.70 15.50 2.23
C GLU A 250 -10.19 14.18 2.82
N LEU A 251 -10.02 14.09 4.15
CA LEU A 251 -9.43 12.92 4.81
C LEU A 251 -10.39 11.73 4.80
N ARG A 252 -10.04 10.72 4.01
CA ARG A 252 -10.82 9.51 3.72
C ARG A 252 -10.21 8.26 4.35
N HIS A 253 -8.89 8.19 4.46
CA HIS A 253 -8.19 7.04 5.01
C HIS A 253 -7.22 7.46 6.12
N VAL A 254 -7.35 6.84 7.28
CA VAL A 254 -6.48 7.04 8.44
C VAL A 254 -6.01 5.69 8.95
N ASP A 255 -4.71 5.43 8.86
CA ASP A 255 -4.06 4.28 9.48
C ASP A 255 -3.23 4.72 10.69
N LEU A 256 -3.66 4.29 11.87
CA LEU A 256 -3.07 4.56 13.18
C LEU A 256 -2.78 3.25 13.93
N ARG A 257 -2.61 2.14 13.22
CA ARG A 257 -2.37 0.82 13.82
C ARG A 257 -1.14 0.80 14.70
N GLY A 258 -1.12 0.02 15.77
CA GLY A 258 0.07 -0.21 16.58
C GLY A 258 0.61 1.05 17.27
N CYS A 259 -0.22 2.07 17.49
CA CYS A 259 0.16 3.30 18.20
C CYS A 259 -0.22 3.18 19.68
N PRO A 260 0.73 2.86 20.60
CA PRO A 260 0.42 2.41 21.96
C PRO A 260 -0.13 3.50 22.89
N ARG A 261 0.01 4.78 22.50
CA ARG A 261 -0.41 5.93 23.29
C ARG A 261 -1.78 6.50 22.88
N LEU A 262 -2.43 5.93 21.87
CA LEU A 262 -3.75 6.38 21.43
C LEU A 262 -4.85 5.88 22.37
N THR A 263 -5.66 6.81 22.85
CA THR A 263 -6.80 6.55 23.75
C THR A 263 -8.13 6.74 23.00
N ASP A 264 -9.26 6.43 23.65
CA ASP A 264 -10.61 6.59 23.07
C ASP A 264 -10.91 8.00 22.54
N GLN A 265 -10.20 8.98 23.06
CA GLN A 265 -10.21 10.36 22.61
C GLN A 265 -9.90 10.50 21.10
N VAL A 266 -9.14 9.56 20.50
CA VAL A 266 -8.87 9.54 19.05
C VAL A 266 -10.15 9.42 18.23
N ALA A 267 -11.09 8.57 18.65
CA ALA A 267 -12.37 8.38 17.95
C ALA A 267 -13.22 9.65 18.02
N ARG A 268 -13.22 10.35 19.17
CA ARG A 268 -13.89 11.66 19.32
C ARG A 268 -13.30 12.71 18.39
N LEU A 269 -11.98 12.77 18.28
CA LEU A 269 -11.29 13.72 17.40
C LEU A 269 -11.59 13.43 15.92
N LEU A 270 -11.54 12.16 15.51
CA LEU A 270 -11.85 11.75 14.13
C LEU A 270 -13.30 12.10 13.76
N ALA A 271 -14.27 11.79 14.63
CA ALA A 271 -15.67 12.15 14.43
C ALA A 271 -15.89 13.66 14.30
N ALA A 272 -15.10 14.47 15.02
CA ALA A 272 -15.16 15.93 14.93
C ALA A 272 -14.30 16.52 13.80
N GLY A 273 -13.30 15.79 13.30
CA GLY A 273 -12.26 16.35 12.43
C GLY A 273 -12.34 15.89 10.99
N ALA A 274 -12.82 14.67 10.73
CA ALA A 274 -12.76 13.99 9.44
C ALA A 274 -14.15 13.45 9.05
N PRO A 275 -15.08 14.31 8.60
CA PRO A 275 -16.46 13.91 8.32
C PRO A 275 -16.60 12.96 7.12
N ALA A 276 -15.63 12.97 6.19
CA ALA A 276 -15.60 12.12 5.01
C ALA A 276 -14.74 10.86 5.18
N LEU A 277 -14.43 10.47 6.43
CA LEU A 277 -13.60 9.30 6.70
C LEU A 277 -14.32 8.03 6.26
N GLU A 278 -13.67 7.26 5.39
CA GLU A 278 -14.17 6.04 4.78
C GLU A 278 -13.46 4.80 5.35
N GLU A 279 -12.18 4.91 5.68
CA GLU A 279 -11.36 3.80 6.16
C GLU A 279 -10.54 4.21 7.40
N LEU A 280 -10.67 3.43 8.47
CA LEU A 280 -10.01 3.68 9.75
C LEU A 280 -9.36 2.39 10.28
N HIS A 281 -8.04 2.42 10.45
CA HIS A 281 -7.28 1.35 11.08
C HIS A 281 -6.78 1.79 12.46
N LEU A 282 -7.24 1.09 13.49
CA LEU A 282 -6.90 1.30 14.89
C LEU A 282 -6.45 -0.03 15.54
N ASN A 283 -6.07 -1.02 14.74
CA ASN A 283 -5.64 -2.31 15.26
C ASN A 283 -4.37 -2.20 16.12
N ASP A 284 -4.22 -3.08 17.09
CA ASP A 284 -3.10 -3.11 18.03
C ASP A 284 -2.91 -1.80 18.83
N CYS A 285 -4.00 -1.08 19.10
CA CYS A 285 -4.05 0.09 19.99
C CYS A 285 -4.55 -0.32 21.39
N PRO A 286 -3.66 -0.66 22.34
CA PRO A 286 -4.02 -1.34 23.60
C PRO A 286 -4.79 -0.48 24.61
N GLN A 287 -4.90 0.83 24.40
CA GLN A 287 -5.62 1.74 25.29
C GLN A 287 -7.06 2.03 24.81
N LEU A 288 -7.48 1.51 23.65
CA LEU A 288 -8.85 1.65 23.18
C LEU A 288 -9.82 0.75 23.96
N THR A 289 -10.92 1.32 24.40
CA THR A 289 -12.00 0.68 25.15
C THR A 289 -13.36 0.94 24.46
N ASP A 290 -14.43 0.36 24.99
CA ASP A 290 -15.78 0.56 24.44
C ASP A 290 -16.23 2.03 24.48
N ALA A 291 -15.56 2.90 25.25
CA ALA A 291 -15.83 4.33 25.27
C ALA A 291 -15.52 5.04 23.93
N ALA A 292 -14.75 4.43 23.03
CA ALA A 292 -14.55 4.93 21.67
C ALA A 292 -15.81 4.75 20.79
N ALA A 293 -16.61 3.70 21.03
CA ALA A 293 -17.66 3.27 20.12
C ALA A 293 -18.74 4.33 19.83
N PRO A 294 -19.25 5.09 20.82
CA PRO A 294 -20.25 6.15 20.57
C PRO A 294 -19.75 7.30 19.69
N PHE A 295 -18.45 7.43 19.50
CA PHE A 295 -17.85 8.40 18.59
C PHE A 295 -17.64 7.82 17.20
N LEU A 296 -17.26 6.54 17.11
CA LEU A 296 -17.12 5.84 15.82
C LEU A 296 -18.45 5.80 15.06
N THR A 297 -19.58 5.66 15.75
CA THR A 297 -20.92 5.70 15.17
C THR A 297 -21.31 7.06 14.57
N ARG A 298 -20.54 8.12 14.86
CA ARG A 298 -20.77 9.46 14.32
C ARG A 298 -20.02 9.72 13.02
N LEU A 299 -19.32 8.73 12.48
CA LEU A 299 -18.61 8.81 11.20
C LEU A 299 -19.55 8.35 10.07
N PRO A 300 -20.17 9.27 9.30
CA PRO A 300 -21.26 8.92 8.39
C PRO A 300 -20.80 8.12 7.17
N CYS A 301 -19.55 8.28 6.76
CA CYS A 301 -18.99 7.64 5.57
C CYS A 301 -18.14 6.39 5.87
N LEU A 302 -18.02 5.99 7.15
CA LEU A 302 -17.09 4.93 7.53
C LEU A 302 -17.53 3.59 6.93
N ALA A 303 -16.73 3.07 6.01
CA ALA A 303 -16.98 1.85 5.25
C ALA A 303 -16.07 0.69 5.70
N TRP A 304 -14.87 0.99 6.18
CA TRP A 304 -13.92 -0.01 6.70
C TRP A 304 -13.41 0.41 8.08
N LEU A 305 -13.60 -0.45 9.07
CA LEU A 305 -13.05 -0.31 10.41
C LEU A 305 -12.22 -1.53 10.80
N ASP A 306 -10.96 -1.33 11.19
CA ASP A 306 -10.11 -2.37 11.77
C ASP A 306 -9.79 -2.05 13.24
N LEU A 307 -10.25 -2.92 14.14
CA LEU A 307 -10.03 -2.85 15.58
C LEU A 307 -9.32 -4.11 16.10
N SER A 308 -8.70 -4.89 15.21
CA SER A 308 -8.00 -6.13 15.57
C SER A 308 -6.95 -5.90 16.66
N GLY A 309 -6.73 -6.84 17.58
CA GLY A 309 -5.71 -6.73 18.63
C GLY A 309 -6.00 -5.69 19.71
N CYS A 310 -7.13 -4.97 19.66
CA CYS A 310 -7.56 -4.07 20.73
C CYS A 310 -8.16 -4.88 21.89
N VAL A 311 -7.29 -5.35 22.79
CA VAL A 311 -7.60 -6.33 23.85
C VAL A 311 -8.59 -5.87 24.93
N LYS A 312 -8.87 -4.56 25.03
CA LYS A 312 -9.81 -4.01 26.02
C LYS A 312 -11.23 -3.85 25.48
N LEU A 313 -11.45 -3.97 24.17
CA LEU A 313 -12.78 -3.88 23.57
C LEU A 313 -13.61 -5.14 23.87
N THR A 314 -14.91 -4.96 24.06
CA THR A 314 -15.86 -6.03 24.36
C THR A 314 -16.99 -6.07 23.33
N ASP A 315 -17.96 -6.95 23.57
CA ASP A 315 -19.17 -7.04 22.77
C ASP A 315 -19.94 -5.72 22.66
N GLU A 316 -19.80 -4.80 23.63
CA GLU A 316 -20.43 -3.47 23.59
C GLU A 316 -20.00 -2.66 22.36
N THR A 317 -18.70 -2.68 22.02
CA THR A 317 -18.22 -2.02 20.81
C THR A 317 -18.88 -2.57 19.56
N VAL A 318 -19.03 -3.89 19.46
CA VAL A 318 -19.66 -4.52 18.29
C VAL A 318 -21.12 -4.09 18.17
N ARG A 319 -21.89 -4.13 19.26
CA ARG A 319 -23.30 -3.72 19.24
C ARG A 319 -23.47 -2.26 18.84
N ALA A 320 -22.63 -1.39 19.40
CA ALA A 320 -22.65 0.04 19.09
C ALA A 320 -22.26 0.31 17.62
N VAL A 321 -21.15 -0.26 17.13
CA VAL A 321 -20.67 -0.05 15.77
C VAL A 321 -21.63 -0.66 14.74
N ALA A 322 -22.14 -1.86 14.99
CA ALA A 322 -23.12 -2.49 14.10
C ALA A 322 -24.37 -1.61 14.00
N SER A 323 -24.99 -1.23 15.11
CA SER A 323 -26.24 -0.43 15.10
C SER A 323 -26.06 1.01 14.60
N GLY A 324 -24.90 1.64 14.81
CA GLY A 324 -24.69 3.06 14.53
C GLY A 324 -23.96 3.39 13.23
N CYS A 325 -23.06 2.52 12.72
CA CYS A 325 -22.28 2.80 11.52
C CYS A 325 -23.01 2.30 10.25
N VAL A 326 -23.98 3.09 9.76
CA VAL A 326 -24.85 2.71 8.64
C VAL A 326 -24.14 2.45 7.31
N SER A 327 -22.97 3.06 7.09
CA SER A 327 -22.18 2.91 5.86
C SER A 327 -21.15 1.77 5.95
N LEU A 328 -21.05 1.09 7.09
CA LEU A 328 -19.98 0.14 7.35
C LEU A 328 -20.16 -1.13 6.52
N ARG A 329 -19.12 -1.49 5.77
CA ARG A 329 -19.08 -2.67 4.91
C ARG A 329 -18.09 -3.71 5.40
N ARG A 330 -17.03 -3.29 6.09
CA ARG A 330 -15.97 -4.17 6.58
C ARG A 330 -15.62 -3.83 8.03
N LEU A 331 -15.65 -4.84 8.89
CA LEU A 331 -15.25 -4.76 10.29
C LEU A 331 -14.27 -5.90 10.61
N ARG A 332 -13.05 -5.57 11.05
CA ARG A 332 -12.05 -6.56 11.48
C ARG A 332 -11.84 -6.48 12.99
N LEU A 333 -11.95 -7.65 13.64
CA LEU A 333 -11.93 -7.83 15.11
C LEU A 333 -11.04 -9.02 15.52
N ASN A 334 -10.03 -9.32 14.70
CA ASN A 334 -9.11 -10.43 14.95
C ASN A 334 -8.36 -10.18 16.26
N ARG A 335 -8.06 -11.22 17.05
CA ARG A 335 -7.33 -11.13 18.32
C ARG A 335 -7.98 -10.25 19.40
N CYS A 336 -9.26 -9.89 19.27
CA CYS A 336 -10.04 -9.25 20.34
C CYS A 336 -10.60 -10.30 21.32
N ALA A 337 -9.81 -10.73 22.29
CA ALA A 337 -10.13 -11.89 23.15
C ALA A 337 -11.43 -11.76 23.98
N LYS A 338 -11.88 -10.54 24.26
CA LYS A 338 -13.08 -10.28 25.08
C LYS A 338 -14.39 -10.16 24.28
N MET A 339 -14.36 -10.48 22.98
CA MET A 339 -15.54 -10.46 22.11
C MET A 339 -15.99 -11.88 21.78
N HIS A 340 -17.26 -12.16 22.00
CA HIS A 340 -17.87 -13.46 21.72
C HIS A 340 -18.38 -13.53 20.29
N THR A 341 -18.23 -14.69 19.65
CA THR A 341 -18.70 -14.93 18.27
C THR A 341 -20.22 -14.83 18.13
N SER A 342 -20.97 -15.05 19.22
CA SER A 342 -22.43 -14.93 19.24
C SER A 342 -22.91 -13.52 18.89
N VAL A 343 -22.24 -12.49 19.40
CA VAL A 343 -22.62 -11.08 19.14
C VAL A 343 -22.30 -10.68 17.71
N LEU A 344 -21.25 -11.25 17.11
CA LEU A 344 -20.90 -11.04 15.71
C LEU A 344 -21.96 -11.64 14.77
N ALA A 345 -22.47 -12.82 15.11
CA ALA A 345 -23.54 -13.46 14.35
C ALA A 345 -24.84 -12.64 14.38
N VAL A 346 -25.17 -12.03 15.52
CA VAL A 346 -26.30 -11.10 15.64
C VAL A 346 -26.05 -9.85 14.80
N ALA A 347 -24.89 -9.21 14.94
CA ALA A 347 -24.53 -8.02 14.18
C ALA A 347 -24.59 -8.25 12.65
N ALA A 348 -24.10 -9.39 12.17
CA ALA A 348 -24.17 -9.75 10.75
C ALA A 348 -25.61 -9.98 10.26
N ARG A 349 -26.52 -10.45 11.13
CA ARG A 349 -27.96 -10.62 10.81
C ARG A 349 -28.69 -9.30 10.71
N GLU A 350 -28.36 -8.37 11.59
CA GLU A 350 -28.95 -7.03 11.58
C GLU A 350 -28.38 -6.16 10.46
N HIS A 351 -27.16 -6.45 9.98
CA HIS A 351 -26.47 -5.68 8.94
C HIS A 351 -26.02 -6.55 7.75
N PRO A 352 -26.92 -6.86 6.79
CA PRO A 352 -26.65 -7.84 5.73
C PRO A 352 -25.53 -7.47 4.76
N GLN A 353 -25.14 -6.20 4.70
CA GLN A 353 -24.03 -5.70 3.87
C GLN A 353 -22.69 -5.64 4.61
N LEU A 354 -22.69 -5.90 5.93
CA LEU A 354 -21.49 -5.87 6.75
C LEU A 354 -20.77 -7.21 6.68
N TRP A 355 -19.50 -7.17 6.29
CA TRP A 355 -18.57 -8.28 6.42
C TRP A 355 -17.73 -8.09 7.70
N ILE A 356 -17.80 -9.06 8.61
CA ILE A 356 -17.09 -9.08 9.89
C ILE A 356 -16.07 -10.22 9.87
N SER A 357 -14.81 -9.92 10.14
CA SER A 357 -13.74 -10.92 10.31
C SER A 357 -13.29 -10.97 11.76
N LYS A 358 -13.19 -12.18 12.31
CA LYS A 358 -12.60 -12.47 13.62
C LYS A 358 -11.81 -13.77 13.60
N ASP A 359 -10.49 -13.64 13.59
CA ASP A 359 -9.54 -14.74 13.59
C ASP A 359 -9.81 -15.70 12.43
N ARG A 360 -10.21 -16.94 12.72
CA ARG A 360 -10.58 -17.93 11.70
C ARG A 360 -12.03 -17.83 11.24
N TRP A 361 -12.81 -16.90 11.77
CA TRP A 361 -14.24 -16.77 11.52
C TRP A 361 -14.53 -15.55 10.66
N GLU A 362 -15.28 -15.74 9.58
CA GLU A 362 -15.89 -14.67 8.81
C GLU A 362 -17.41 -14.71 8.97
N PHE A 363 -18.04 -13.55 9.07
CA PHE A 363 -19.49 -13.39 9.13
C PHE A 363 -19.93 -12.35 8.10
N GLY A 364 -20.85 -12.67 7.21
CA GLY A 364 -21.36 -11.76 6.19
C GLY A 364 -21.70 -12.46 4.88
N ARG A 365 -22.25 -11.72 3.92
CA ARG A 365 -22.57 -12.28 2.59
C ARG A 365 -21.34 -12.26 1.68
N SER A 366 -20.66 -13.40 1.57
CA SER A 366 -19.76 -13.67 0.44
C SER A 366 -20.62 -14.13 -0.74
N ARG A 367 -20.70 -13.34 -1.82
CA ARG A 367 -21.30 -13.71 -3.13
C ARG A 367 -22.51 -14.67 -3.05
N GLY A 368 -23.52 -14.35 -2.23
CA GLY A 368 -24.78 -15.10 -2.16
C GLY A 368 -24.85 -16.28 -1.18
N LYS A 369 -23.86 -16.52 -0.32
CA LYS A 369 -23.99 -17.49 0.79
C LYS A 369 -23.58 -16.87 2.14
N TRP A 370 -24.38 -17.16 3.15
CA TRP A 370 -24.00 -16.99 4.56
C TRP A 370 -22.99 -18.09 4.89
N SER A 371 -21.73 -17.75 5.13
CA SER A 371 -20.73 -18.72 5.61
C SER A 371 -20.17 -18.25 6.93
N ALA A 372 -20.57 -18.89 8.03
CA ALA A 372 -19.74 -18.98 9.22
C ALA A 372 -18.78 -20.17 8.98
N GLN A 373 -17.72 -19.97 8.20
CA GLN A 373 -16.70 -20.98 8.00
C GLN A 373 -15.53 -20.67 8.92
N ALA A 374 -15.21 -21.62 9.80
CA ALA A 374 -13.93 -21.67 10.47
C ALA A 374 -12.92 -22.30 9.50
N ASP A 375 -11.84 -21.59 9.17
CA ASP A 375 -10.78 -22.20 8.37
C ASP A 375 -10.09 -23.32 9.17
N GLY A 376 -10.15 -24.55 8.61
CA GLY A 376 -9.25 -25.65 8.94
C GLY A 376 -9.89 -27.03 8.99
N ALA A 377 -9.91 -27.73 7.85
CA ALA A 377 -9.70 -29.18 7.79
C ALA A 377 -9.44 -29.61 6.33
N VAL A 378 -8.16 -29.79 6.00
CA VAL A 378 -7.76 -30.76 4.97
C VAL A 378 -7.98 -32.14 5.59
N GLY A 379 -8.66 -33.03 4.87
CA GLY A 379 -8.66 -34.45 5.16
C GLY A 379 -9.96 -35.00 5.74
N SER A 380 -10.83 -35.45 4.84
CA SER A 380 -11.85 -36.47 5.04
C SER A 380 -11.34 -37.71 5.79
N CYS A 381 -12.09 -38.19 6.79
CA CYS A 381 -12.48 -39.60 6.95
C CYS A 381 -13.59 -39.73 8.00
N SER A 382 -14.69 -40.36 7.61
CA SER A 382 -15.85 -40.68 8.44
C SER A 382 -15.54 -41.76 9.50
N PRO A 383 -16.38 -41.91 10.55
CA PRO A 383 -16.06 -42.76 11.69
C PRO A 383 -16.43 -44.22 11.41
N GLN A 384 -15.54 -45.14 11.76
CA GLN A 384 -15.91 -46.52 12.07
C GLN A 384 -15.44 -46.86 13.50
N SER A 385 -16.39 -47.42 14.22
CA SER A 385 -16.30 -47.97 15.57
C SER A 385 -15.28 -49.11 15.70
N SER A 386 -14.49 -49.12 16.77
CA SER A 386 -14.47 -50.22 17.78
C SER A 386 -13.21 -50.18 18.66
N GLY A 387 -13.40 -50.22 19.97
CA GLY A 387 -12.60 -51.04 20.89
C GLY A 387 -11.29 -50.49 21.45
N GLY A 388 -11.25 -50.36 22.78
CA GLY A 388 -10.18 -50.98 23.58
C GLY A 388 -8.99 -50.13 24.03
N ASP A 389 -8.96 -49.90 25.35
CA ASP A 389 -7.80 -49.99 26.25
C ASP A 389 -6.82 -48.82 26.49
N GLN A 390 -6.95 -48.33 27.74
CA GLN A 390 -5.94 -48.19 28.81
C GLN A 390 -4.67 -47.33 28.62
N LEU A 391 -4.60 -46.32 29.50
CA LEU A 391 -3.48 -45.96 30.40
C LEU A 391 -2.07 -45.81 29.82
N ASN A 392 -1.52 -44.58 29.86
CA ASN A 392 -0.44 -44.27 30.82
C ASN A 392 -0.06 -42.78 30.86
N ALA A 393 0.31 -42.35 32.06
CA ALA A 393 0.90 -41.06 32.39
C ALA A 393 2.43 -41.12 32.36
N ASN A 394 3.06 -40.01 31.95
CA ASN A 394 4.41 -39.48 32.24
C ASN A 394 4.72 -38.51 31.07
N GLY A 395 4.96 -37.21 31.24
CA GLY A 395 5.79 -36.53 32.22
C GLY A 395 7.08 -36.10 31.52
N MET A 396 7.19 -34.84 31.05
CA MET A 396 8.44 -34.07 31.01
C MET A 396 8.24 -32.64 30.49
N MET A 397 8.86 -31.71 31.21
CA MET A 397 8.92 -30.27 30.97
C MET A 397 9.70 -29.93 29.70
N GLY A 398 9.24 -28.92 28.97
CA GLY A 398 9.98 -28.28 27.89
C GLY A 398 9.38 -26.91 27.56
N SER A 399 10.05 -25.85 27.99
CA SER A 399 9.76 -24.45 27.68
C SER A 399 9.83 -24.15 26.17
N PRO A 400 8.92 -23.37 25.56
CA PRO A 400 9.13 -22.86 24.22
C PRO A 400 9.70 -21.45 24.25
N THR A 401 10.93 -21.32 23.75
CA THR A 401 11.56 -20.07 23.32
C THR A 401 10.74 -19.41 22.21
N SER A 402 10.44 -18.11 22.37
CA SER A 402 9.72 -17.29 21.40
C SER A 402 10.55 -17.13 20.13
N VAL A 403 10.09 -17.71 19.03
CA VAL A 403 10.56 -17.40 17.68
C VAL A 403 9.49 -16.52 17.04
N MET A 404 9.82 -15.24 16.82
CA MET A 404 9.02 -14.31 16.02
C MET A 404 8.93 -14.83 14.59
N THR A 405 7.75 -15.29 14.18
CA THR A 405 7.39 -15.48 12.77
C THR A 405 6.94 -14.14 12.16
N PRO A 406 7.44 -13.72 10.99
CA PRO A 406 6.96 -12.52 10.32
C PRO A 406 5.55 -12.77 9.77
N LEU A 407 4.62 -11.88 10.13
CA LEU A 407 3.26 -11.83 9.59
C LEU A 407 3.33 -11.44 8.10
N MET A 408 3.02 -12.39 7.22
CA MET A 408 2.63 -12.08 5.83
C MET A 408 1.34 -11.27 5.88
N VAL A 409 1.43 -9.99 5.51
CA VAL A 409 0.28 -9.13 5.28
C VAL A 409 0.01 -9.15 3.77
N GLU A 410 -1.00 -9.92 3.34
CA GLU A 410 -1.54 -9.78 2.00
C GLU A 410 -2.35 -8.47 1.92
N HIS A 411 -1.88 -7.53 1.10
CA HIS A 411 -2.68 -6.38 0.67
C HIS A 411 -3.07 -6.52 -0.81
N PRO A 412 -4.34 -6.33 -1.17
CA PRO A 412 -4.74 -6.21 -2.57
C PRO A 412 -4.20 -4.88 -3.12
N SER A 413 -3.43 -4.97 -4.20
CA SER A 413 -2.90 -3.87 -4.99
C SER A 413 -4.03 -2.94 -5.48
N ARG A 414 -4.25 -1.83 -4.76
CA ARG A 414 -5.24 -0.78 -5.12
C ARG A 414 -4.69 0.30 -6.07
N TRP A 415 -3.60 0.02 -6.79
CA TRP A 415 -2.99 0.96 -7.75
C TRP A 415 -3.69 1.00 -9.12
N ALA A 416 -4.93 0.54 -9.23
CA ALA A 416 -5.65 0.49 -10.51
C ALA A 416 -6.18 1.85 -11.00
N ASP A 417 -6.23 2.89 -10.16
CA ASP A 417 -6.88 4.18 -10.50
C ASP A 417 -5.91 5.38 -10.59
N LEU A 418 -4.79 5.22 -11.32
CA LEU A 418 -3.95 6.35 -11.77
C LEU A 418 -4.24 6.72 -13.23
N SER A 419 -5.51 6.86 -13.58
CA SER A 419 -5.95 7.47 -14.83
C SER A 419 -6.92 8.61 -14.54
N LEU A 420 -6.35 9.79 -14.30
CA LEU A 420 -6.94 11.10 -14.60
C LEU A 420 -5.83 12.09 -14.96
#